data_AF-A0A2S7EU78-F1
#
_entry.id   AF-A0A2S7EU78-F1
#
_cell.length_a   1.000
_cell.length_b   1.000
_cell.length_c   1.000
_cell.angle_alpha   90.00
_cell.angle_beta   90.00
_cell.angle_gamma   90.00
#
_symmetry.space_group_name_H-M   'P 1'
#
loop_
_entity.id
_entity.type
_entity.pdbx_description
1 polymer ?
#
loop_
_entity_poly.entity_id
_entity_poly.type
_entity_poly.pdbx_seq_one_letter_code
_entity_poly.pdbx_strand_id
1 'polypeptide(L)'
;MNSIDTVGGRRRRTTPPSTPDDLRAADPLGGRDWGWVNQMRPFVLHFSVPGAQVFDPFCGFGSTLLAAALEGRTAHGMEIDTARAQLARTRLQRHGVEAPVVVGMLADTAPAAAIDLCLTNVLSFGCHWRGEALPGQLYASADYAGYLSGMRAVLHGCESGDGRTASAWQWWKTSLSVGA
;
A
#
# COMPACT_ATOMS: atom_id res chain seq x y z
N MET A 1 30.26 -20.02 8.34
CA MET A 1 31.30 -19.02 8.70
C MET A 1 31.71 -18.27 7.44
N ASN A 2 31.88 -16.95 7.57
CA ASN A 2 32.47 -15.94 6.66
C ASN A 2 31.46 -14.79 6.47
N SER A 3 31.81 -13.52 6.63
CA SER A 3 32.97 -12.84 7.22
C SER A 3 32.42 -11.46 7.59
N ILE A 4 32.62 -11.03 8.82
CA ILE A 4 32.18 -9.70 9.28
C ILE A 4 33.34 -8.76 9.02
N ASP A 5 33.34 -8.13 7.84
CA ASP A 5 34.23 -7.00 7.58
C ASP A 5 33.75 -5.81 8.41
N THR A 6 34.37 -5.69 9.59
CA THR A 6 34.14 -4.63 10.55
C THR A 6 35.01 -3.44 10.16
N VAL A 7 34.46 -2.55 9.33
CA VAL A 7 35.04 -1.21 9.13
C VAL A 7 33.95 -0.16 9.30
N GLY A 8 33.94 0.50 10.46
CA GLY A 8 33.60 1.92 10.61
C GLY A 8 32.19 2.43 10.23
N GLY A 9 31.21 1.57 9.92
CA GLY A 9 29.88 2.02 9.52
C GLY A 9 28.94 2.21 10.72
N ARG A 10 28.89 3.41 11.32
CA ARG A 10 27.61 3.84 11.95
C ARG A 10 26.56 3.68 10.85
N ARG A 11 25.68 2.67 10.95
CA ARG A 11 24.44 2.64 10.15
C ARG A 11 23.86 4.03 10.32
N ARG A 12 23.85 4.85 9.27
CA ARG A 12 23.14 6.13 9.31
C ARG A 12 21.73 5.73 9.73
N ARG A 13 21.35 6.11 10.95
CA ARG A 13 19.94 6.12 11.35
C ARG A 13 19.31 7.18 10.46
N THR A 14 18.97 6.81 9.23
CA THR A 14 18.06 7.59 8.42
C THR A 14 16.75 7.50 9.17
N THR A 15 16.31 8.65 9.70
CA THR A 15 14.94 8.80 10.16
C THR A 15 14.04 8.23 9.08
N PRO A 16 13.04 7.38 9.40
CA PRO A 16 12.10 6.90 8.40
C PRO A 16 11.58 8.09 7.60
N PRO A 17 11.37 7.97 6.28
CA PRO A 17 10.75 9.03 5.49
C PRO A 17 9.30 9.21 5.97
N SER A 18 9.15 9.96 7.05
CA SER A 18 7.87 10.39 7.59
C SER A 18 7.22 11.33 6.61
N THR A 19 5.89 11.36 6.62
CA THR A 19 5.13 12.30 5.81
C THR A 19 5.51 13.72 6.22
N PRO A 20 5.98 14.55 5.27
CA PRO A 20 6.28 15.95 5.53
C PRO A 20 5.11 16.69 6.20
N ASP A 21 5.40 17.55 7.17
CA ASP A 21 4.37 18.23 7.97
C ASP A 21 3.45 19.13 7.13
N ASP A 22 3.96 19.71 6.05
CA ASP A 22 3.18 20.51 5.11
C ASP A 22 2.13 19.66 4.37
N LEU A 23 2.48 18.45 3.95
CA LEU A 23 1.53 17.52 3.33
C LEU A 23 0.50 17.01 4.33
N ARG A 24 0.90 16.81 5.59
CA ARG A 24 -0.03 16.42 6.67
C ARG A 24 -1.01 17.55 6.98
N ALA A 25 -0.54 18.80 7.02
CA ALA A 25 -1.38 19.97 7.28
C ALA A 25 -2.39 20.23 6.14
N ALA A 26 -2.03 19.87 4.90
CA ALA A 26 -2.88 20.03 3.73
C ALA A 26 -3.92 18.90 3.53
N ASP A 27 -3.90 17.86 4.37
CA ASP A 27 -4.77 16.69 4.20
C ASP A 27 -6.22 16.95 4.63
N PRO A 28 -7.19 16.86 3.72
CA PRO A 28 -8.58 17.23 4.01
C PRO A 28 -9.28 16.27 4.97
N LEU A 29 -8.80 15.03 5.09
CA LEU A 29 -9.44 14.00 5.92
C LEU A 29 -8.83 13.93 7.34
N GLY A 30 -7.82 14.77 7.64
CA GLY A 30 -7.19 14.86 8.97
C GLY A 30 -6.51 13.58 9.43
N GLY A 31 -6.01 12.78 8.49
CA GLY A 31 -5.40 11.47 8.75
C GLY A 31 -4.05 11.60 9.45
N ARG A 32 -3.82 10.74 10.45
CA ARG A 32 -2.50 10.58 11.05
C ARG A 32 -1.68 9.58 10.23
N ASP A 33 -0.98 10.05 9.20
CA ASP A 33 0.07 9.23 8.59
C ASP A 33 1.36 9.32 9.40
N TRP A 34 1.78 8.16 9.91
CA TRP A 34 3.01 8.02 10.68
C TRP A 34 4.22 7.64 9.82
N GLY A 35 4.08 7.61 8.48
CA GLY A 35 5.18 7.31 7.58
C GLY A 35 5.68 5.88 7.72
N TRP A 36 4.76 4.92 7.62
CA TRP A 36 5.00 3.47 7.82
C TRP A 36 5.91 2.82 6.77
N VAL A 37 6.67 3.61 6.01
CA VAL A 37 7.52 3.16 4.91
C VAL A 37 8.46 2.04 5.39
N ASN A 38 9.14 2.23 6.52
CA ASN A 38 10.07 1.22 7.03
C ASN A 38 9.38 -0.06 7.52
N GLN A 39 8.14 0.03 7.99
CA GLN A 39 7.33 -1.10 8.42
C GLN A 39 6.81 -1.91 7.23
N MET A 40 6.61 -1.27 6.07
CA MET A 40 6.14 -1.95 4.86
C MET A 40 7.24 -2.68 4.10
N ARG A 41 8.49 -2.21 4.17
CA ARG A 41 9.65 -2.77 3.44
C ARG A 41 9.86 -4.28 3.67
N PRO A 42 9.81 -4.84 4.90
CA PRO A 42 9.95 -6.28 5.11
C PRO A 42 8.87 -7.10 4.40
N PHE A 43 7.63 -6.61 4.34
CA PHE A 43 6.54 -7.30 3.66
C PHE A 43 6.72 -7.29 2.15
N VAL A 44 7.14 -6.15 1.58
CA VAL A 44 7.53 -6.08 0.16
C VAL A 44 8.62 -7.09 -0.15
N LEU A 45 9.70 -7.11 0.64
CA LEU A 45 10.83 -8.02 0.42
C LEU A 45 10.43 -9.50 0.53
N HIS A 46 9.57 -9.83 1.49
CA HIS A 46 9.21 -11.21 1.78
C HIS A 46 8.19 -11.79 0.80
N PHE A 47 7.27 -10.97 0.29
CA PHE A 47 6.15 -11.42 -0.55
C PHE A 47 6.28 -11.07 -2.03
N SER A 48 7.41 -10.52 -2.46
CA SER A 48 7.65 -10.21 -3.87
C SER A 48 9.09 -10.44 -4.28
N VAL A 49 9.32 -10.56 -5.58
CA VAL A 49 10.67 -10.58 -6.18
C VAL A 49 11.07 -9.18 -6.65
N PRO A 50 12.38 -8.89 -6.85
CA PRO A 50 12.81 -7.64 -7.47
C PRO A 50 12.11 -7.39 -8.81
N GLY A 51 11.71 -6.15 -9.06
CA GLY A 51 10.97 -5.75 -10.27
C GLY A 51 9.47 -6.09 -10.28
N ALA A 52 8.96 -6.83 -9.30
CA ALA A 52 7.53 -7.13 -9.19
C ALA A 52 6.68 -5.85 -9.03
N GLN A 53 5.46 -5.88 -9.56
CA GLN A 53 4.46 -4.82 -9.44
C GLN A 53 3.68 -4.94 -8.13
N VAL A 54 3.97 -4.03 -7.20
CA VAL A 54 3.21 -3.86 -5.96
C VAL A 54 2.05 -2.91 -6.18
N PHE A 55 0.85 -3.32 -5.76
CA PHE A 55 -0.37 -2.54 -5.82
C PHE A 55 -0.91 -2.24 -4.42
N ASP A 56 -1.20 -0.98 -4.13
CA ASP A 56 -1.90 -0.56 -2.91
C ASP A 56 -3.28 0.02 -3.27
N PRO A 57 -4.39 -0.70 -3.03
CA PRO A 57 -5.74 -0.23 -3.36
C PRO A 57 -6.22 0.94 -2.49
N PHE A 58 -5.50 1.28 -1.41
CA PHE A 58 -5.84 2.34 -0.47
C PHE A 58 -4.58 3.13 -0.10
N CYS A 59 -3.89 3.65 -1.10
CA CYS A 59 -2.51 4.07 -0.94
C CYS A 59 -2.32 5.28 -0.01
N GLY A 60 -3.37 6.06 0.29
CA GLY A 60 -3.29 7.18 1.20
C GLY A 60 -2.18 8.15 0.80
N PHE A 61 -1.21 8.39 1.67
CA PHE A 61 -0.02 9.21 1.39
C PHE A 61 1.12 8.47 0.66
N GLY A 62 0.88 7.26 0.16
CA GLY A 62 1.83 6.49 -0.64
C GLY A 62 2.94 5.78 0.16
N SER A 63 2.76 5.51 1.45
CA SER A 63 3.79 4.86 2.28
C SER A 63 4.18 3.48 1.75
N THR A 64 3.22 2.64 1.32
CA THR A 64 3.49 1.33 0.72
C THR A 64 4.18 1.46 -0.64
N LEU A 65 3.78 2.44 -1.45
CA LEU A 65 4.36 2.68 -2.77
C LEU A 65 5.84 3.09 -2.67
N LEU A 66 6.14 4.00 -1.74
CA LEU A 66 7.51 4.40 -1.45
C LEU A 66 8.34 3.23 -0.91
N ALA A 67 7.77 2.39 -0.04
CA ALA A 67 8.44 1.19 0.44
C ALA A 67 8.75 0.20 -0.70
N ALA A 68 7.81 0.00 -1.62
CA ALA A 68 8.01 -0.84 -2.80
C ALA A 68 9.14 -0.31 -3.69
N ALA A 69 9.12 0.99 -4.02
CA ALA A 69 10.14 1.62 -4.83
C ALA A 69 11.55 1.55 -4.19
N LEU A 70 11.64 1.79 -2.87
CA LEU A 70 12.92 1.69 -2.13
C LEU A 70 13.52 0.29 -2.13
N GLU A 71 12.69 -0.74 -2.29
CA GLU A 71 13.12 -2.14 -2.40
C GLU A 71 13.26 -2.61 -3.85
N GLY A 72 13.19 -1.70 -4.83
CA GLY A 72 13.37 -2.04 -6.25
C GLY A 72 12.20 -2.77 -6.88
N ARG A 73 10.97 -2.52 -6.41
CA ARG A 73 9.72 -2.96 -7.05
C ARG A 73 9.08 -1.80 -7.80
N THR A 74 8.27 -2.08 -8.81
CA THR A 74 7.36 -1.07 -9.36
C THR A 74 6.17 -0.92 -8.42
N ALA A 75 5.60 0.27 -8.36
CA ALA A 75 4.51 0.59 -7.45
C ALA A 75 3.33 1.20 -8.20
N HIS A 76 2.12 0.85 -7.79
CA HIS A 76 0.87 1.40 -8.32
C HIS A 76 -0.12 1.56 -7.16
N GLY A 77 -0.72 2.74 -7.02
CA GLY A 77 -1.65 3.03 -5.94
C GLY A 77 -3.01 3.48 -6.43
N MET A 78 -4.01 3.28 -5.59
CA MET A 78 -5.34 3.84 -5.77
C MET A 78 -5.78 4.57 -4.50
N GLU A 79 -6.41 5.72 -4.66
CA GLU A 79 -6.92 6.54 -3.56
C GLU A 79 -8.24 7.19 -4.00
N ILE A 80 -9.28 7.12 -3.17
CA ILE A 80 -10.60 7.61 -3.53
C ILE A 80 -10.70 9.14 -3.44
N ASP A 81 -9.95 9.76 -2.52
CA ASP A 81 -9.92 11.21 -2.37
C ASP A 81 -8.91 11.87 -3.32
N THR A 82 -9.40 12.72 -4.21
CA THR A 82 -8.58 13.41 -5.21
C THR A 82 -7.44 14.23 -4.59
N ALA A 83 -7.69 14.93 -3.48
CA ALA A 83 -6.68 15.77 -2.85
C ALA A 83 -5.59 14.93 -2.18
N ARG A 84 -5.97 13.85 -1.48
CA ARG A 84 -5.04 12.89 -0.89
C ARG A 84 -4.22 12.15 -1.95
N ALA A 85 -4.82 11.80 -3.08
CA ALA A 85 -4.10 11.25 -4.23
C ALA A 85 -3.02 12.23 -4.73
N GLN A 86 -3.29 13.54 -4.78
CA GLN A 86 -2.27 14.54 -5.12
C GLN A 86 -1.17 14.61 -4.07
N LEU A 87 -1.50 14.59 -2.77
CA LEU A 87 -0.50 14.57 -1.70
C LEU A 87 0.43 13.35 -1.81
N ALA A 88 -0.12 12.18 -2.13
CA ALA A 88 0.65 10.96 -2.39
C ALA A 88 1.64 11.15 -3.54
N ARG A 89 1.16 11.66 -4.68
CA ARG A 89 2.01 11.95 -5.86
C ARG A 89 3.12 12.94 -5.53
N THR A 90 2.80 14.04 -4.85
CA THR A 90 3.79 15.04 -4.43
C THR A 90 4.84 14.40 -3.51
N ARG A 91 4.44 13.57 -2.55
CA ARG A 91 5.39 12.88 -1.67
C ARG A 91 6.32 11.95 -2.46
N LEU A 92 5.79 11.15 -3.37
CA LEU A 92 6.57 10.24 -4.21
C LEU A 92 7.58 11.01 -5.07
N GLN A 93 7.14 12.09 -5.72
CA GLN A 93 8.01 12.97 -6.52
C GLN A 93 9.14 13.58 -5.69
N ARG A 94 8.87 14.03 -4.46
CA ARG A 94 9.92 14.54 -3.55
C ARG A 94 10.98 13.49 -3.20
N HIS A 95 10.65 12.21 -3.31
CA HIS A 95 11.57 11.09 -3.13
C HIS A 95 12.14 10.57 -4.46
N GLY A 96 11.86 11.20 -5.59
CA GLY A 96 12.30 10.75 -6.92
C GLY A 96 11.65 9.44 -7.37
N VAL A 97 10.48 9.11 -6.84
CA VAL A 97 9.72 7.90 -7.19
C VAL A 97 8.63 8.24 -8.19
N GLU A 98 8.65 7.54 -9.33
CA GLU A 98 7.58 7.56 -10.31
C GLU A 98 6.71 6.32 -10.12
N ALA A 99 5.49 6.53 -9.63
CA ALA A 99 4.50 5.47 -9.46
C ALA A 99 3.10 6.04 -9.79
N PRO A 100 2.29 5.34 -10.61
CA PRO A 100 0.93 5.79 -10.87
C PRO A 100 0.11 5.76 -9.58
N VAL A 101 -0.64 6.84 -9.34
CA VAL A 101 -1.65 6.92 -8.29
C VAL A 101 -2.96 7.25 -8.99
N VAL A 102 -3.92 6.34 -9.00
CA VAL A 102 -5.22 6.49 -9.66
C VAL A 102 -6.26 6.99 -8.65
N VAL A 103 -7.09 7.94 -9.07
CA VAL A 103 -8.23 8.38 -8.24
C VAL A 103 -9.38 7.42 -8.46
N GLY A 104 -9.85 6.75 -7.41
CA GLY A 104 -10.98 5.83 -7.50
C GLY A 104 -10.94 4.72 -6.44
N MET A 105 -11.69 3.65 -6.71
CA MET A 105 -11.72 2.44 -5.90
C MET A 105 -11.82 1.20 -6.78
N LEU A 106 -11.29 0.08 -6.30
CA LEU A 106 -11.15 -1.14 -7.09
C LEU A 106 -12.50 -1.72 -7.57
N ALA A 107 -13.60 -1.38 -6.89
CA ALA A 107 -14.95 -1.79 -7.30
C ALA A 107 -15.31 -1.27 -8.71
N ASP A 108 -14.82 -0.09 -9.08
CA ASP A 108 -15.23 0.62 -10.30
C ASP A 108 -14.06 0.90 -11.26
N THR A 109 -12.82 0.82 -10.78
CA THR A 109 -11.62 1.16 -11.54
C THR A 109 -10.63 0.01 -11.53
N ALA A 110 -10.30 -0.50 -12.73
CA ALA A 110 -9.28 -1.51 -12.89
C ALA A 110 -7.86 -0.92 -12.65
N PRO A 111 -6.91 -1.73 -12.14
CA PRO A 111 -5.54 -1.30 -12.00
C PRO A 111 -4.88 -0.93 -13.35
N ALA A 112 -4.01 0.07 -13.36
CA ALA A 112 -3.31 0.53 -14.57
C ALA A 112 -2.25 -0.46 -15.10
N ALA A 113 -1.92 -1.51 -14.34
CA ALA A 113 -0.95 -2.54 -14.69
C ALA A 113 -1.31 -3.88 -14.03
N ALA A 114 -0.79 -4.99 -14.58
CA ALA A 114 -0.90 -6.31 -13.96
C ALA A 114 -0.22 -6.33 -12.59
N ILE A 115 -0.81 -7.01 -11.61
CA ILE A 115 -0.40 -6.94 -10.20
C ILE A 115 0.29 -8.25 -9.80
N ASP A 116 1.52 -8.16 -9.29
CA ASP A 116 2.22 -9.31 -8.71
C ASP A 116 1.97 -9.44 -7.20
N LEU A 117 1.77 -8.31 -6.50
CA LEU A 117 1.49 -8.27 -5.07
C LEU A 117 0.50 -7.14 -4.75
N CYS A 118 -0.66 -7.48 -4.18
CA CYS A 118 -1.55 -6.49 -3.54
C CYS A 118 -1.17 -6.34 -2.06
N LEU A 119 -0.71 -5.17 -1.64
CA LEU A 119 -0.26 -4.88 -0.28
C LEU A 119 -0.74 -3.49 0.15
N THR A 120 -1.27 -3.38 1.36
CA THR A 120 -1.79 -2.13 1.90
C THR A 120 -1.61 -2.06 3.42
N ASN A 121 -1.38 -0.87 3.96
CA ASN A 121 -1.29 -0.63 5.40
C ASN A 121 -2.59 0.00 5.90
N VAL A 122 -3.66 -0.81 5.99
CA VAL A 122 -5.03 -0.30 6.17
C VAL A 122 -5.23 0.36 7.55
N LEU A 123 -4.88 1.64 7.63
CA LEU A 123 -5.08 2.52 8.77
C LEU A 123 -6.05 3.62 8.34
N SER A 124 -7.29 3.22 8.04
CA SER A 124 -8.34 4.13 7.55
C SER A 124 -9.54 4.25 8.49
N PHE A 125 -9.64 3.42 9.52
CA PHE A 125 -10.72 3.52 10.50
C PHE A 125 -10.62 4.83 11.30
N GLY A 126 -11.66 5.65 11.25
CA GLY A 126 -11.74 6.93 11.95
C GLY A 126 -11.26 8.16 11.17
N CYS A 127 -11.06 8.07 9.85
CA CYS A 127 -10.92 9.28 9.02
C CYS A 127 -12.26 10.02 8.93
N HIS A 128 -12.25 11.35 8.96
CA HIS A 128 -13.46 12.14 8.81
C HIS A 128 -13.82 12.29 7.33
N TRP A 129 -14.51 11.29 6.77
CA TRP A 129 -15.12 11.43 5.45
C TRP A 129 -16.19 12.52 5.50
N ARG A 130 -16.13 13.46 4.56
CA ARG A 130 -17.05 14.62 4.47
C ARG A 130 -17.98 14.56 3.25
N GLY A 131 -17.83 13.57 2.39
CA GLY A 131 -18.66 13.38 1.20
C GLY A 131 -19.83 12.43 1.43
N GLU A 132 -20.58 12.15 0.36
CA GLU A 132 -21.62 11.11 0.36
C GLU A 132 -20.98 9.73 0.59
N ALA A 133 -21.64 8.88 1.37
CA ALA A 133 -21.17 7.53 1.66
C ALA A 133 -21.54 6.60 0.49
N LEU A 134 -20.54 6.10 -0.24
CA LEU A 134 -20.77 5.14 -1.32
C LEU A 134 -20.69 3.69 -0.81
N PRO A 135 -21.46 2.75 -1.39
CA PRO A 135 -21.33 1.33 -1.07
C PRO A 135 -19.88 0.83 -1.22
N GLY A 136 -19.36 0.14 -0.21
CA GLY A 136 -17.99 -0.39 -0.21
C GLY A 136 -16.90 0.63 0.14
N GLN A 137 -17.25 1.89 0.44
CA GLN A 137 -16.29 2.91 0.83
C GLN A 137 -15.81 2.74 2.27
N LEU A 138 -14.54 2.39 2.43
CA LEU A 138 -13.95 2.14 3.76
C LEU A 138 -13.92 3.39 4.65
N TYR A 139 -13.72 4.59 4.08
CA TYR A 139 -13.71 5.83 4.85
C TYR A 139 -15.07 6.23 5.43
N ALA A 140 -16.17 5.73 4.86
CA ALA A 140 -17.53 6.01 5.30
C ALA A 140 -18.15 4.84 6.11
N SER A 141 -17.34 3.82 6.47
CA SER A 141 -17.83 2.66 7.20
C SER A 141 -18.35 3.05 8.59
N ALA A 142 -19.64 2.83 8.82
CA ALA A 142 -20.33 3.20 10.06
C ALA A 142 -19.88 2.38 11.28
N ASP A 143 -19.40 1.16 11.05
CA ASP A 143 -18.88 0.26 12.08
C ASP A 143 -17.72 -0.61 11.55
N TYR A 144 -17.04 -1.28 12.47
CA TYR A 144 -15.88 -2.11 12.15
C TYR A 144 -16.22 -3.36 11.34
N ALA A 145 -17.45 -3.90 11.47
CA ALA A 145 -17.87 -5.09 10.73
C ALA A 145 -18.11 -4.78 9.24
N GLY A 146 -18.72 -3.62 8.95
CA GLY A 146 -18.85 -3.08 7.60
C GLY A 146 -17.49 -2.77 6.97
N TYR A 147 -16.56 -2.22 7.75
CA TYR A 147 -15.18 -1.98 7.32
C TYR A 147 -14.46 -3.27 6.92
N LEU A 148 -14.53 -4.33 7.74
CA LEU A 148 -13.92 -5.63 7.42
C LEU A 148 -14.57 -6.28 6.19
N SER A 149 -15.88 -6.14 6.04
CA SER A 149 -16.62 -6.66 4.88
C SER A 149 -16.18 -5.96 3.59
N GLY A 150 -16.00 -4.64 3.62
CA GLY A 150 -15.46 -3.86 2.51
C GLY A 150 -14.01 -4.24 2.18
N MET A 151 -13.16 -4.42 3.19
CA MET A 151 -11.76 -4.87 2.98
C MET A 151 -11.72 -6.23 2.27
N ARG A 152 -12.56 -7.17 2.69
CA ARG A 152 -12.65 -8.49 2.09
C ARG A 152 -13.08 -8.41 0.62
N ALA A 153 -14.07 -7.58 0.28
CA ALA A 153 -14.52 -7.41 -1.09
C ALA A 153 -13.41 -6.88 -2.01
N VAL A 154 -12.62 -5.90 -1.54
CA VAL A 154 -11.50 -5.36 -2.33
C VAL A 154 -10.39 -6.39 -2.53
N LEU A 155 -10.04 -7.16 -1.50
CA LEU A 155 -9.03 -8.22 -1.64
C LEU A 155 -9.46 -9.31 -2.64
N HIS A 156 -10.74 -9.71 -2.63
CA HIS A 156 -11.27 -10.65 -3.63
C HIS A 156 -11.34 -10.05 -5.05
N GLY A 157 -11.55 -8.73 -5.17
CA GLY A 157 -11.47 -8.03 -6.46
C GLY A 157 -10.09 -8.14 -7.11
N CYS A 158 -9.01 -8.06 -6.32
CA CYS A 158 -7.64 -8.26 -6.81
C CYS A 158 -7.39 -9.68 -7.34
N GLU A 159 -8.04 -10.69 -6.79
CA GLU A 159 -7.91 -12.10 -7.21
C GLU A 159 -8.60 -12.37 -8.56
N SER A 160 -9.67 -11.62 -8.85
CA SER A 160 -10.53 -11.84 -10.01
C SER A 160 -10.00 -11.22 -11.31
N GLY A 161 -9.07 -10.26 -11.19
CA GLY A 161 -8.57 -9.46 -12.31
C GLY A 161 -7.36 -10.03 -13.07
N ASP A 162 -6.72 -11.09 -12.58
CA ASP A 162 -5.51 -11.64 -13.21
C ASP A 162 -5.50 -13.17 -13.18
N GLY A 163 -5.62 -13.78 -14.35
CA GLY A 163 -5.52 -15.23 -14.57
C GLY A 163 -4.16 -15.85 -14.22
N ARG A 164 -3.24 -15.10 -13.58
CA ARG A 164 -1.91 -15.56 -13.12
C ARG A 164 -1.71 -15.48 -11.60
N THR A 165 -2.59 -14.82 -10.84
CA THR A 165 -2.55 -14.76 -9.36
C THR A 165 -2.76 -16.12 -8.68
N ALA A 166 -3.21 -17.13 -9.42
CA ALA A 166 -3.41 -18.49 -8.93
C ALA A 166 -2.13 -19.10 -8.31
N SER A 167 -0.94 -18.76 -8.79
CA SER A 167 0.31 -19.46 -8.41
C SER A 167 0.78 -19.19 -6.97
N ALA A 168 0.70 -17.96 -6.47
CA ALA A 168 1.13 -17.62 -5.10
C ALA A 168 0.17 -18.20 -4.03
N TRP A 169 -1.14 -18.21 -4.32
CA TRP A 169 -2.16 -18.81 -3.45
C TRP A 169 -2.22 -20.33 -3.54
N GLN A 170 -1.91 -20.93 -4.69
CA GLN A 170 -1.74 -22.38 -4.80
C GLN A 170 -0.60 -22.83 -3.88
N TRP A 171 0.51 -22.08 -3.84
CA TRP A 171 1.65 -22.35 -2.96
C TRP A 171 1.29 -22.20 -1.47
N TRP A 172 0.53 -21.17 -1.09
CA TRP A 172 0.06 -20.97 0.29
C TRP A 172 -0.97 -22.03 0.74
N LYS A 173 -1.96 -22.37 -0.09
CA LYS A 173 -2.94 -23.44 0.18
C LYS A 173 -2.27 -24.82 0.31
N THR A 174 -1.27 -25.09 -0.53
CA THR A 174 -0.51 -26.34 -0.46
C THR A 174 0.35 -26.39 0.80
N SER A 175 0.93 -25.26 1.23
CA SER A 175 1.75 -25.18 2.45
C SER A 175 0.96 -25.36 3.75
N LEU A 176 -0.33 -25.01 3.76
CA LEU A 176 -1.23 -25.24 4.90
C LEU A 176 -1.80 -26.67 4.96
N SER A 177 -1.83 -27.38 3.83
CA SER A 177 -2.39 -28.73 3.74
C SER A 177 -1.38 -29.84 4.06
N VAL A 178 -0.08 -29.53 4.15
CA VAL A 178 1.00 -30.48 4.47
C VAL A 178 1.43 -30.39 5.94
N GLY A 179 0.73 -29.58 6.75
CA GLY A 179 1.04 -29.35 8.16
C GLY A 179 -0.12 -29.61 9.13
N ALA A 180 -1.08 -30.46 8.76
CA ALA A 180 -2.18 -30.92 9.63
C ALA A 180 -2.11 -32.44 9.83
#